data_AF-A0A8C2B7E8-F1
#
_entry.id   AF-A0A8C2B7E8-F1
#
_cell.length_a   1.000
_cell.length_b   1.000
_cell.length_c   1.000
_cell.angle_alpha   90.00
_cell.angle_beta   90.00
_cell.angle_gamma   90.00
#
_symmetry.space_group_name_H-M   'P 1'
#
loop_
_entity.id
_entity.type
_entity.pdbx_description
1 polymer ?
#
loop_
_entity_poly.entity_id
_entity_poly.type
_entity_poly.pdbx_seq_one_letter_code
_entity_poly.pdbx_strand_id
1 'polypeptide(L)'
;CHLLSCIMILSLPPKAQSALECGRTPVTTRSRIVGGQNASAGHWPWQASLLLLSRHICGGSLINKQWVLSAAHCVHGSSKPRGAMVEREPQEIETQWDPS
;
A
#
# COMPACT_ATOMS: atom_id res chain seq x y z
N CYS A 1 -10.01 34.95 -33.19
CA CYS A 1 -10.09 33.48 -32.94
C CYS A 1 -8.90 32.89 -32.19
N HIS A 2 -7.63 33.22 -32.49
CA HIS A 2 -6.48 32.62 -31.80
C HIS A 2 -6.28 33.07 -30.34
N LEU A 3 -6.64 34.31 -29.99
CA LEU A 3 -6.52 34.83 -28.62
C LEU A 3 -7.52 34.20 -27.63
N LEU A 4 -8.73 33.87 -28.09
CA LEU A 4 -9.76 33.19 -27.29
C LEU A 4 -9.38 31.74 -26.96
N SER A 5 -8.59 31.09 -27.84
CA SER A 5 -8.05 29.75 -27.59
C SER A 5 -7.02 29.72 -26.46
N CYS A 6 -6.22 30.78 -26.29
CA CYS A 6 -5.20 30.86 -25.23
C CYS A 6 -5.82 31.07 -23.84
N ILE A 7 -6.91 31.85 -23.76
CA ILE A 7 -7.60 32.14 -22.49
C ILE A 7 -8.22 30.87 -21.90
N MET A 8 -8.75 29.96 -22.74
CA MET A 8 -9.31 28.68 -22.30
C MET A 8 -8.26 27.69 -21.76
N ILE A 9 -6.99 27.84 -22.14
CA ILE A 9 -5.89 27.00 -21.63
C ILE A 9 -5.43 27.49 -20.25
N LEU A 10 -5.51 28.80 -19.99
CA LEU A 10 -5.11 29.41 -18.72
C LEU A 10 -6.18 29.36 -17.61
N SER A 11 -7.45 29.11 -17.98
CA SER A 11 -8.58 29.01 -17.04
C SER A 11 -8.92 27.58 -16.63
N LEU A 12 -8.28 26.57 -17.23
CA LEU A 12 -8.38 25.20 -16.75
C LEU A 12 -7.63 25.15 -15.41
N PRO A 13 -8.30 24.79 -14.28
CA PRO A 13 -7.55 24.44 -13.09
C PRO A 13 -6.56 23.35 -13.51
N PRO A 14 -5.30 23.37 -13.03
CA PRO A 14 -4.40 22.25 -13.25
C PRO A 14 -5.20 21.03 -12.84
N LYS A 15 -5.48 20.14 -13.81
CA LYS A 15 -6.20 18.89 -13.58
C LYS A 15 -5.58 18.36 -12.30
N ALA A 16 -6.37 18.24 -11.24
CA ALA A 16 -5.93 17.63 -9.99
C ALA A 16 -5.66 16.16 -10.33
N GLN A 17 -4.58 15.91 -11.04
CA GLN A 17 -3.92 14.64 -11.06
C GLN A 17 -3.43 14.55 -9.63
N SER A 18 -4.20 13.84 -8.80
CA SER A 18 -3.65 13.30 -7.58
C SER A 18 -2.41 12.54 -8.02
N ALA A 19 -1.26 13.20 -7.90
CA ALA A 19 0.00 12.50 -7.92
C ALA A 19 -0.15 11.48 -6.80
N LEU A 20 -0.22 10.22 -7.19
CA LEU A 20 -0.25 9.09 -6.27
C LEU A 20 1.15 9.05 -5.66
N GLU A 21 1.40 9.99 -4.73
CA GLU A 21 2.69 10.20 -4.11
C GLU A 21 2.95 9.07 -3.12
N CYS A 22 4.16 8.53 -3.17
CA CYS A 22 4.56 7.43 -2.32
C CYS A 22 4.87 7.90 -0.89
N GLY A 23 4.86 6.97 0.07
CA GLY A 23 5.39 7.21 1.42
C GLY A 23 4.56 8.13 2.33
N ARG A 24 3.34 8.53 1.93
CA ARG A 24 2.44 9.30 2.78
C ARG A 24 1.58 8.42 3.68
N THR A 25 1.67 8.66 4.98
CA THR A 25 0.82 8.04 6.01
C THR A 25 0.04 9.13 6.75
N PRO A 26 -1.22 8.88 7.15
CA PRO A 26 -1.94 9.77 8.06
C PRO A 26 -1.38 9.74 9.49
N VAL A 27 -0.49 8.80 9.82
CA VAL A 27 0.13 8.67 11.14
C VAL A 27 1.24 9.72 11.29
N THR A 28 1.06 10.64 12.25
CA THR A 28 2.03 11.71 12.54
C THR A 28 2.94 11.38 13.71
N THR A 29 2.60 10.38 14.51
CA THR A 29 3.39 9.95 15.67
C THR A 29 4.48 8.96 15.27
N ARG A 30 5.70 9.18 15.77
CA ARG A 30 6.82 8.26 15.57
C ARG A 30 6.85 7.24 16.71
N SER A 31 6.37 6.03 16.45
CA SER A 31 6.50 4.91 17.39
C SER A 31 7.84 4.20 17.20
N ARG A 32 8.55 3.89 18.29
CA ARG A 32 9.85 3.18 18.28
C ARG A 32 9.68 1.74 18.76
N ILE A 33 8.68 1.07 18.15
CA ILE A 33 8.01 -0.19 18.51
C ILE A 33 8.92 -1.21 19.23
N VAL A 34 8.62 -1.49 20.50
CA VAL A 34 8.66 -2.82 21.13
C VAL A 34 7.33 -2.95 21.88
N GLY A 35 6.60 -4.06 21.70
CA GLY A 35 5.21 -4.27 22.18
C GLY A 35 4.14 -3.65 21.27
N GLY A 36 4.37 -2.45 20.74
CA GLY A 36 3.57 -1.85 19.68
C GLY A 36 2.07 -1.69 19.99
N GLN A 37 1.31 -1.40 18.93
CA GLN A 37 -0.16 -1.31 18.97
C GLN A 37 -0.72 -1.64 17.59
N ASN A 38 -1.96 -2.11 17.53
CA ASN A 38 -2.62 -2.37 16.25
C ASN A 38 -2.73 -1.09 15.43
N ALA A 39 -2.41 -1.19 14.14
CA ALA A 39 -2.60 -0.09 13.20
C ALA A 39 -4.05 -0.08 12.70
N SER A 40 -4.63 1.12 12.57
CA SER A 40 -5.91 1.28 11.87
C SER A 40 -5.73 0.97 10.37
N ALA A 41 -6.80 0.49 9.74
CA ALA A 41 -6.83 0.24 8.31
C ALA A 41 -6.38 1.49 7.52
N GLY A 42 -5.56 1.30 6.49
CA GLY A 42 -5.06 2.38 5.63
C GLY A 42 -3.96 3.27 6.24
N HIS A 43 -3.57 3.11 7.51
CA HIS A 43 -2.49 3.90 8.11
C HIS A 43 -1.12 3.63 7.48
N TRP A 44 -0.89 2.41 7.00
CA TRP A 44 0.34 2.01 6.32
C TRP A 44 -0.02 1.46 4.94
N PRO A 45 -0.39 2.32 3.97
CA PRO A 45 -1.04 1.90 2.72
C PRO A 45 -0.11 1.09 1.80
N TRP A 46 1.20 1.10 2.06
CA TRP A 46 2.17 0.25 1.36
C TRP A 46 2.37 -1.12 2.01
N GLN A 47 1.80 -1.39 3.19
CA GLN A 47 1.98 -2.67 3.86
C GLN A 47 1.34 -3.80 3.03
N ALA A 48 2.14 -4.78 2.64
CA ALA A 48 1.68 -5.95 1.89
C ALA A 48 1.80 -7.22 2.74
N SER A 49 0.82 -8.11 2.59
CA SER A 49 0.84 -9.48 3.10
C SER A 49 1.15 -10.43 1.95
N LEU A 50 2.20 -11.25 2.07
CA LEU A 50 2.48 -12.33 1.14
C LEU A 50 1.77 -13.59 1.61
N LEU A 51 0.90 -14.13 0.76
CA LEU A 51 0.10 -15.31 1.05
C LEU A 51 0.61 -16.55 0.30
N LEU A 52 0.64 -17.69 0.98
CA LEU A 52 0.79 -19.01 0.37
C LEU A 52 -0.38 -19.89 0.82
N LEU A 53 -1.13 -20.44 -0.13
CA LEU A 53 -2.36 -21.21 0.16
C LEU A 53 -3.31 -20.42 1.09
N SER A 54 -3.50 -19.13 0.80
CA SER A 54 -4.31 -18.18 1.57
C SER A 54 -3.86 -17.93 3.02
N ARG A 55 -2.61 -18.30 3.36
CA ARG A 55 -2.03 -18.02 4.69
C ARG A 55 -0.90 -17.03 4.60
N HIS A 56 -0.87 -16.06 5.52
CA HIS A 56 0.24 -15.13 5.66
C HIS A 56 1.55 -15.86 5.95
N ILE A 57 2.58 -15.59 5.15
CA ILE A 57 3.92 -16.16 5.32
C ILE A 57 5.01 -15.10 5.54
N CYS A 58 4.83 -13.89 5.01
CA CYS A 58 5.80 -12.80 5.08
C CYS A 58 5.13 -11.45 4.82
N GLY A 59 5.82 -10.37 5.19
CA GLY A 59 5.46 -9.00 4.81
C GLY A 59 6.09 -8.54 3.49
N GLY A 60 5.69 -7.37 3.04
CA GLY A 60 6.31 -6.64 1.93
C GLY A 60 5.90 -5.16 1.89
N SER A 61 6.43 -4.42 0.93
CA SER A 61 6.10 -3.02 0.69
C SER A 61 5.74 -2.77 -0.76
N LEU A 62 4.57 -2.19 -1.00
CA LEU A 62 4.16 -1.71 -2.32
C LEU A 62 5.04 -0.54 -2.73
N ILE A 63 5.84 -0.72 -3.79
CA ILE A 63 6.76 0.32 -4.30
C ILE A 63 6.19 1.06 -5.51
N ASN A 64 5.22 0.46 -6.21
CA ASN A 64 4.41 1.09 -7.25
C ASN A 64 3.14 0.25 -7.50
N LYS A 65 2.38 0.58 -8.54
CA LYS A 65 1.09 -0.09 -8.86
C LYS A 65 1.17 -1.59 -9.16
N GLN A 66 2.35 -2.13 -9.47
CA GLN A 66 2.53 -3.51 -9.94
C GLN A 66 3.59 -4.30 -9.19
N TRP A 67 4.36 -3.64 -8.31
CA TRP A 67 5.55 -4.23 -7.70
C TRP A 67 5.51 -4.10 -6.17
N VAL A 68 5.81 -5.22 -5.51
CA VAL A 68 6.02 -5.32 -4.06
C VAL A 68 7.47 -5.75 -3.82
N LEU A 69 8.14 -5.03 -2.92
CA LEU A 69 9.46 -5.39 -2.41
C LEU A 69 9.31 -6.25 -1.14
N SER A 70 10.10 -7.31 -1.02
CA SER A 70 10.15 -8.18 0.17
C SER A 70 11.56 -8.79 0.33
N ALA A 71 11.77 -9.55 1.39
CA ALA A 71 13.05 -10.21 1.66
C ALA A 71 13.28 -11.42 0.75
N ALA A 72 14.52 -11.64 0.31
CA ALA A 72 14.86 -12.76 -0.56
C ALA A 72 14.50 -14.13 0.05
N HIS A 73 14.66 -14.30 1.38
CA HIS A 73 14.33 -15.56 2.05
C HIS A 73 12.82 -15.86 2.06
N CYS A 74 11.95 -14.87 1.87
CA CYS A 74 10.51 -15.07 1.72
C CYS A 74 10.15 -15.73 0.38
N VAL A 75 11.06 -15.68 -0.62
CA VAL A 75 10.83 -16.18 -1.98
C VAL A 75 11.83 -17.25 -2.42
N HIS A 76 12.98 -17.39 -1.74
CA HIS A 76 14.00 -18.39 -2.04
C HIS A 76 13.51 -19.82 -1.73
N GLY A 77 13.77 -20.78 -2.63
CA GLY A 77 13.23 -22.16 -2.54
C GLY A 77 11.85 -22.35 -3.19
N SER A 78 11.23 -21.28 -3.66
CA SER A 78 10.01 -21.30 -4.47
C SER A 78 10.39 -21.03 -5.93
N SER A 79 10.83 -22.05 -6.68
CA SER A 79 11.29 -21.92 -8.08
C SER A 79 10.21 -21.40 -9.06
N LYS A 80 8.99 -21.19 -8.57
CA LYS A 80 7.94 -20.38 -9.19
C LYS A 80 7.36 -19.48 -8.10
N PRO A 81 7.01 -18.21 -8.38
CA PRO A 81 6.14 -17.46 -7.48
C PRO A 81 4.80 -18.19 -7.44
N ARG A 82 4.67 -19.16 -6.53
CA ARG A 82 3.41 -19.87 -6.26
C ARG A 82 2.45 -18.79 -5.81
N GLY A 83 1.58 -18.34 -6.73
CA GLY A 83 0.64 -17.23 -6.58
C GLY A 83 0.70 -16.54 -5.23
N ALA A 84 1.71 -15.67 -5.03
CA ALA A 84 1.78 -14.86 -3.84
C ALA A 84 0.67 -13.81 -4.00
N MET A 85 -0.50 -14.11 -3.46
CA MET A 85 -1.57 -13.12 -3.40
C MET A 85 -1.09 -12.00 -2.49
N VAL A 86 -1.10 -10.78 -3.01
CA VAL A 86 -0.84 -9.57 -2.25
C VAL A 86 -2.18 -8.99 -1.89
N GLU A 87 -2.50 -9.01 -0.60
CA GLU A 87 -3.66 -8.30 -0.10
C GLU A 87 -3.32 -6.81 -0.04
N ARG A 88 -3.99 -6.02 -0.90
CA ARG A 88 -3.76 -4.57 -1.07
C ARG A 88 -4.72 -3.70 -0.26
N GLU A 89 -5.68 -4.29 0.43
CA GLU A 89 -6.65 -3.57 1.25
C GLU A 89 -7.25 -4.56 2.26
N PRO A 90 -7.30 -4.25 3.57
CA PRO A 90 -8.17 -4.96 4.47
C PRO A 90 -9.59 -4.45 4.24
N GLN A 91 -10.37 -5.12 3.40
CA GLN A 91 -11.82 -5.05 3.55
C GLN A 91 -12.15 -5.84 4.81
N GLU A 92 -12.19 -5.17 5.96
CA GLU A 92 -12.68 -5.68 7.25
C GLU A 92 -12.22 -7.12 7.58
N ILE A 93 -10.94 -7.33 7.86
CA ILE A 93 -10.52 -8.52 8.60
C ILE A 93 -10.70 -8.20 10.09
N GLU A 94 -11.90 -8.54 10.56
CA GLU A 94 -12.32 -8.81 11.94
C GLU A 94 -11.42 -8.28 13.06
N THR A 95 -11.91 -7.25 13.73
CA THR A 95 -11.40 -6.68 14.98
C THR A 95 -11.49 -7.62 16.18
N GLN A 96 -11.33 -8.93 16.00
CA GLN A 96 -11.45 -9.89 17.09
C GLN A 96 -10.22 -10.80 17.17
N TRP A 97 -9.09 -10.20 17.56
CA TRP A 97 -8.24 -10.89 18.52
C TRP A 97 -8.97 -10.87 19.86
N ASP A 98 -9.89 -11.82 20.05
CA ASP A 98 -10.38 -12.19 21.38
C ASP A 98 -9.24 -12.92 22.10
N PRO A 99 -8.67 -12.37 23.18
CA PRO A 99 -7.74 -13.10 24.01
C PRO A 99 -8.55 -14.05 24.91
N SER A 100 -8.85 -15.24 24.37
CA SER A 100 -9.02 -16.43 25.20
C SER A 100 -7.67 -17.12 25.38
#